data_AF-A0A936EIG1-F1
#
_entry.id   AF-A0A936EIG1-F1
#
_cell.length_a   1.000
_cell.length_b   1.000
_cell.length_c   1.000
_cell.angle_alpha   90.00
_cell.angle_beta   90.00
_cell.angle_gamma   90.00
#
_symmetry.space_group_name_H-M   'P 1'
#
loop_
_entity.id
_entity.type
_entity.pdbx_description
1 polymer ?
#
loop_
_entity_poly.entity_id
_entity_poly.type
_entity_poly.pdbx_seq_one_letter_code
_entity_poly.pdbx_strand_id
1 'polypeptide(L)' 'MPVSKNKRLDVRPLLARGEEPRSAVEAAIATLQPGQGLTVLAPFLPSPLIERLRSAGYTARAERLADASWRVDFVRD' A
#
# COMPACT_ATOMS: atom_id res chain seq x y z
N MET A 1 -18.57 2.26 -13.42
CA MET A 1 -18.05 1.63 -12.19
C MET A 1 -17.44 2.73 -11.35
N PRO A 2 -17.85 2.94 -10.09
CA PRO A 2 -17.23 3.98 -9.29
C PRO A 2 -15.77 3.56 -9.08
N VAL A 3 -14.85 4.33 -9.66
CA VAL A 3 -13.43 4.24 -9.35
C VAL A 3 -13.30 4.59 -7.88
N SER A 4 -13.26 3.57 -7.01
CA SER A 4 -12.96 3.72 -5.60
C SER A 4 -11.75 4.66 -5.47
N LYS A 5 -11.90 5.74 -4.71
CA LYS A 5 -10.83 6.71 -4.49
C LYS A 5 -9.74 6.03 -3.66
N ASN A 6 -8.82 5.36 -4.34
CA ASN A 6 -7.65 4.77 -3.70
C ASN A 6 -6.56 5.83 -3.60
N LYS A 7 -6.16 6.15 -2.36
CA LYS A 7 -5.00 7.01 -2.09
C LYS A 7 -3.76 6.28 -2.59
N ARG A 8 -2.81 6.97 -3.22
CA ARG A 8 -1.57 6.35 -3.71
C ARG A 8 -0.39 6.78 -2.85
N LEU A 9 0.46 5.83 -2.46
CA LEU A 9 1.67 6.05 -1.71
C LEU A 9 2.85 5.35 -2.40
N ASP A 10 3.79 6.12 -2.91
CA ASP A 10 5.03 5.59 -3.49
C ASP A 10 6.13 5.53 -2.44
N VAL A 11 6.56 4.31 -2.10
CA VAL A 11 7.60 4.07 -1.10
C VAL A 11 8.98 3.85 -1.71
N ARG A 12 9.09 3.75 -3.04
CA ARG A 12 10.37 3.65 -3.75
C ARG A 12 11.34 4.79 -3.40
N PRO A 13 10.93 6.08 -3.39
CA PRO A 13 11.84 7.16 -3.03
C PRO A 13 12.21 7.16 -1.54
N LEU A 14 11.33 6.68 -0.66
CA LEU A 14 11.65 6.54 0.78
C LEU A 14 12.76 5.52 0.98
N LEU A 15 12.61 4.34 0.37
CA LEU A 15 13.61 3.28 0.42
C LEU A 15 14.94 3.71 -0.21
N ALA A 16 14.90 4.46 -1.32
CA ALA A 16 16.10 5.00 -1.96
C ALA A 16 16.88 5.98 -1.06
N ARG A 17 16.20 6.64 -0.11
CA ARG A 17 16.80 7.53 0.89
C ARG A 17 17.14 6.84 2.21
N GLY A 18 16.90 5.53 2.33
CA GLY A 18 17.08 4.78 3.57
C GLY A 18 16.01 5.07 4.63
N GLU A 19 14.90 5.69 4.26
CA GLU A 19 13.78 5.96 5.15
C GLU A 19 12.87 4.74 5.31
N GLU A 20 12.27 4.60 6.49
CA GLU A 20 11.38 3.47 6.77
C GLU A 20 9.97 3.70 6.16
N PRO A 21 9.53 2.87 5.20
CA PRO A 21 8.25 3.09 4.53
C PRO A 21 7.05 2.70 5.40
N ARG A 22 7.26 1.86 6.43
CA ARG A 22 6.19 1.32 7.27
C ARG A 22 5.40 2.44 7.97
N SER A 23 6.09 3.40 8.58
CA SER A 23 5.46 4.57 9.22
C SER A 23 4.65 5.42 8.22
N ALA A 24 5.16 5.60 7.00
CA ALA A 24 4.42 6.35 5.97
C ALA A 24 3.14 5.63 5.53
N VAL A 25 3.19 4.29 5.40
CA VAL A 25 2.00 3.48 5.11
C VAL A 25 1.00 3.55 6.27
N GLU A 26 1.45 3.41 7.51
CA GLU A 26 0.58 3.51 8.70
C GLU A 26 -0.13 4.85 8.76
N ALA A 27 0.60 5.94 8.57
CA ALA A 27 0.04 7.28 8.52
C ALA A 27 -0.98 7.43 7.39
N ALA A 28 -0.69 6.87 6.21
CA ALA A 28 -1.62 6.89 5.09
C ALA A 28 -2.91 6.14 5.41
N ILE A 29 -2.82 4.95 6.03
CA ILE A 29 -3.97 4.12 6.42
C ILE A 29 -4.80 4.78 7.51
N ALA A 30 -4.15 5.39 8.51
CA ALA A 30 -4.82 6.15 9.56
C ALA A 30 -5.65 7.33 9.01
N THR A 31 -5.30 7.85 7.83
CA THR A 31 -6.06 8.92 7.16
C THR A 31 -7.15 8.43 6.21
N LEU A 32 -7.30 7.11 6.00
CA LEU A 32 -8.33 6.58 5.11
C LEU A 32 -9.71 6.66 5.77
N GLN A 33 -10.68 7.13 5.00
CA GLN A 33 -12.09 7.07 5.38
C GLN A 33 -12.69 5.70 5.03
N PRO A 34 -13.80 5.29 5.68
CA PRO A 34 -14.56 4.10 5.28
C PRO A 34 -14.89 4.13 3.78
N GLY A 35 -14.64 3.02 3.07
CA GLY A 35 -14.81 2.92 1.62
C GLY A 35 -13.65 3.47 0.77
N GLN A 36 -12.57 3.98 1.39
CA GLN A 36 -11.34 4.33 0.68
C GLN A 36 -10.30 3.20 0.76
N GLY A 37 -9.54 3.03 -0.32
CA GLY A 37 -8.39 2.12 -0.37
C GLY A 37 -7.05 2.85 -0.38
N LEU A 38 -5.96 2.10 -0.23
CA LEU A 38 -4.59 2.58 -0.37
C LEU A 38 -3.85 1.72 -1.39
N THR A 39 -3.26 2.34 -2.40
CA THR A 39 -2.35 1.70 -3.35
C THR A 39 -0.92 2.06 -2.97
N VAL A 40 -0.10 1.06 -2.66
CA VAL A 40 1.32 1.22 -2.35
C VAL A 40 2.18 0.78 -3.53
N LEU A 41 3.13 1.62 -3.96
CA LEU A 41 4.15 1.25 -4.94
C LEU A 41 5.47 0.99 -4.24
N ALA A 42 5.98 -0.25 -4.35
CA ALA A 42 7.21 -0.69 -3.71
C ALA A 42 8.17 -1.30 -4.75
N PRO A 43 9.50 -1.22 -4.55
CA PRO A 43 10.46 -1.82 -5.47
C PRO A 43 10.52 -3.36 -5.37
N PHE A 44 9.92 -3.95 -4.34
CA PHE A 44 9.82 -5.39 -4.10
C PHE A 44 8.50 -5.72 -3.41
N LEU A 45 8.13 -7.01 -3.35
CA LEU A 45 6.91 -7.47 -2.69
C LEU A 45 6.95 -7.18 -1.18
N PRO A 46 6.08 -6.32 -0.64
CA PRO A 46 6.13 -5.93 0.77
C PRO A 46 5.36 -6.93 1.64
N SER A 47 5.75 -8.21 1.63
CA SER A 47 5.06 -9.30 2.35
C SER A 47 4.79 -9.00 3.84
N PRO A 48 5.75 -8.47 4.64
CA PRO A 48 5.49 -8.17 6.04
C PRO A 48 4.39 -7.13 6.26
N LEU A 49 4.29 -6.17 5.33
CA LEU A 49 3.30 -5.10 5.39
C LEU A 49 1.91 -5.62 4.98
N ILE A 50 1.86 -6.51 3.98
CA ILE A 50 0.63 -7.19 3.56
C ILE A 50 0.03 -7.99 4.71
N GLU A 51 0.82 -8.84 5.36
CA GLU A 51 0.35 -9.70 6.44
C GLU A 51 -0.16 -8.89 7.63
N ARG A 52 0.55 -7.81 7.98
CA ARG A 52 0.10 -6.94 9.08
C ARG A 52 -1.22 -6.24 8.79
N LEU A 53 -1.43 -5.77 7.56
CA LEU A 53 -2.67 -5.10 7.19
C LEU A 53 -3.84 -6.08 7.02
N ARG A 54 -3.57 -7.32 6.62
CA ARG A 54 -4.53 -8.41 6.69
C ARG A 54 -4.98 -8.67 8.13
N SER A 55 -4.05 -8.69 9.09
CA SER A 55 -4.41 -8.80 10.52
C SER A 55 -5.23 -7.60 11.02
N ALA A 56 -5.11 -6.43 10.40
CA ALA A 56 -5.92 -5.25 10.70
C ALA A 56 -7.28 -5.22 9.97
N GLY A 57 -7.64 -6.27 9.23
CA GLY A 57 -8.92 -6.38 8.52
C GLY A 57 -8.93 -5.77 7.12
N TYR A 58 -7.77 -5.52 6.52
CA TYR A 58 -7.66 -5.06 5.12
C TYR A 58 -7.42 -6.24 4.18
N THR A 59 -8.06 -6.19 3.01
CA THR A 59 -7.71 -7.07 1.89
C THR A 59 -6.58 -6.45 1.09
N ALA A 60 -5.54 -7.24 0.80
CA ALA A 60 -4.39 -6.80 0.03
C ALA A 60 -4.30 -7.58 -1.30
N ARG A 61 -4.15 -6.85 -2.40
CA ARG A 61 -3.92 -7.39 -3.75
C ARG A 61 -2.58 -6.89 -4.27
N ALA A 62 -1.60 -7.78 -4.38
CA ALA A 62 -0.29 -7.46 -4.92
C ALA A 62 -0.21 -7.84 -6.40
N GLU A 63 0.30 -6.93 -7.21
CA GLU A 63 0.52 -7.09 -8.65
C GLU A 63 1.94 -6.63 -9.00
N ARG A 64 2.67 -7.45 -9.76
CA ARG A 64 4.00 -7.11 -10.25
C ARG A 64 3.87 -6.27 -11.53
N LEU A 65 4.50 -5.11 -11.53
CA LEU A 65 4.52 -4.17 -12.65
C LEU A 65 5.67 -4.48 -13.62
N ALA A 66 5.60 -3.87 -14.81
CA ALA A 66 6.57 -4.08 -15.90
C ALA A 66 7.99 -3.60 -15.55
N ASP A 67 8.12 -2.60 -14.67
CA ASP A 67 9.40 -2.04 -14.19
C ASP A 67 10.01 -2.86 -13.02
N ALA A 68 9.59 -4.11 -12.84
CA ALA A 68 9.91 -4.98 -11.71
C ALA A 68 9.47 -4.44 -10.33
N SER A 69 8.76 -3.31 -10.28
CA SER A 69 8.14 -2.81 -9.06
C SER A 69 6.83 -3.56 -8.77
N TRP A 70 6.30 -3.34 -7.58
CA TRP A 70 5.10 -3.97 -7.08
C TRP A 70 4.07 -2.91 -6.74
N ARG A 71 2.85 -3.12 -7.22
CA ARG A 71 1.67 -2.39 -6.79
C ARG A 71 0.91 -3.25 -5.80
N VAL A 72 0.60 -2.70 -4.64
CA VAL A 72 -0.24 -3.39 -3.66
C VAL A 72 -1.45 -2.52 -3.33
N ASP A 73 -2.62 -3.02 -3.68
CA ASP A 73 -3.89 -2.37 -3.40
C ASP A 73 -4.48 -2.94 -2.11
N PHE A 74 -4.66 -2.07 -1.13
CA PHE A 74 -5.31 -2.34 0.15
C PHE A 74 -6.72 -1.77 0.10
N VAL A 75 -7.71 -2.62 0.37
CA VAL A 75 -9.12 -2.25 0.46
C VAL A 75 -9.70 -2.81 1.76
N ARG A 76 -10.52 -2.03 2.43
CA ARG A 76 -11.29 -2.46 3.59
C ARG A 76 -12.73 -2.64 3.14
N ASP A 77 -13.26 -3.84 3.32
CA ASP A 77 -14.68 -4.13 3.13
C ASP A 77 -15.50 -3.58 4.31
#